data_AF-A0A7S0Y7Y5-F1
#
_entry.id   AF-A0A7S0Y7Y5-F1
#
_cell.length_a   1.000
_cell.length_b   1.000
_cell.length_c   1.000
_cell.angle_alpha   90.00
_cell.angle_beta   90.00
_cell.angle_gamma   90.00
#
_symmetry.space_group_name_H-M   'P 1'
#
loop_
_entity.id
_entity.type
_entity.pdbx_description
1 polymer ?
#
loop_
_entity_poly.entity_id
_entity_poly.type
_entity_poly.pdbx_seq_one_letter_code
_entity_poly.pdbx_strand_id
1 'polypeptide(L)'
;EEGGKGEEGGRQTEEVSAIQCIRSAFPGGSMTGAPKIRTMALLDDLERGPRGVYSGSLGFIGFNSTFHLNIVIRTAVIKSHASASAGSPSSSKKEEKNNTCHVSIGAGGAIVVQSDPEGEFEEMLLKARALKRAVAVAFEDTREEQKRRKEESGII
;
A
#
# COMPACT_ATOMS: atom_id res chain seq x y z
N GLU A 1 -28.79 -6.21 19.23
CA GLU A 1 -27.68 -5.25 19.30
C GLU A 1 -27.09 -5.11 17.90
N GLU A 2 -27.54 -4.11 17.15
CA GLU A 2 -27.00 -3.81 15.83
C GLU A 2 -25.87 -2.79 15.99
N GLY A 3 -24.65 -3.22 15.66
CA GLY A 3 -23.48 -2.36 15.61
C GLY A 3 -23.65 -1.30 14.53
N GLY A 4 -23.91 -0.06 14.94
CA GLY A 4 -23.95 1.10 14.05
C GLY A 4 -22.62 1.27 13.33
N LYS A 5 -22.62 1.13 12.01
CA LYS A 5 -21.53 1.59 11.16
C LYS A 5 -21.38 3.09 11.37
N GLY A 6 -20.16 3.53 11.73
CA GLY A 6 -19.80 4.94 11.77
C GLY A 6 -19.67 5.50 10.35
N GLU A 7 -20.80 5.77 9.69
CA GLU A 7 -20.85 6.62 8.51
C GLU A 7 -21.11 8.07 8.96
N GLU A 8 -20.07 8.90 8.96
CA GLU A 8 -20.21 10.36 9.09
C GLU A 8 -20.54 10.95 7.71
N GLY A 9 -21.76 11.46 7.56
CA GLY A 9 -22.21 12.18 6.36
C GLY A 9 -22.44 13.66 6.65
N GLY A 10 -21.64 14.54 6.05
CA GLY A 10 -21.89 15.99 6.04
C GLY A 10 -22.83 16.38 4.90
N ARG A 11 -23.82 17.22 5.16
CA ARG A 11 -24.68 17.80 4.11
C ARG A 11 -23.99 19.06 3.57
N GLN A 12 -23.71 19.07 2.26
CA GLN A 12 -23.06 20.21 1.60
C GLN A 12 -23.96 21.46 1.70
N THR A 13 -23.46 22.49 2.36
CA THR A 13 -24.02 23.84 2.31
C THR A 13 -23.01 24.70 1.55
N GLU A 14 -23.42 25.26 0.42
CA GLU A 14 -22.61 25.85 -0.67
C GLU A 14 -22.10 24.83 -1.72
N GLU A 15 -21.98 25.28 -2.99
CA GLU A 15 -21.50 24.51 -4.15
C GLU A 15 -20.01 24.13 -4.00
N VAL A 16 -19.69 23.23 -3.08
CA VAL A 16 -18.35 22.70 -2.88
C VAL A 16 -18.11 21.56 -3.86
N SER A 17 -17.11 21.72 -4.74
CA SER A 17 -16.75 20.67 -5.71
C SER A 17 -16.27 19.39 -5.02
N ALA A 18 -16.51 18.23 -5.65
CA ALA A 18 -15.99 16.94 -5.20
C ALA A 18 -14.49 16.96 -4.91
N ILE A 19 -13.72 17.65 -5.76
CA ILE A 19 -12.27 17.81 -5.62
C ILE A 19 -11.93 18.58 -4.34
N GLN A 20 -12.67 19.63 -4.02
CA GLN A 20 -12.46 20.40 -2.79
C GLN A 20 -12.78 19.56 -1.55
N CYS A 21 -13.85 18.75 -1.57
CA CYS A 21 -14.14 17.80 -0.49
C CYS A 21 -12.99 16.82 -0.28
N ILE A 22 -12.48 16.22 -1.36
CA ILE A 22 -11.35 15.28 -1.31
C ILE A 22 -10.10 15.97 -0.74
N ARG A 23 -9.75 17.16 -1.24
CA ARG A 23 -8.57 17.92 -0.78
C ARG A 23 -8.64 18.29 0.70
N SER A 24 -9.83 18.61 1.21
CA SER A 24 -10.02 18.98 2.62
C SER A 24 -9.97 17.76 3.55
N ALA A 25 -10.49 16.61 3.10
CA ALA A 25 -10.53 15.41 3.93
C ALA A 25 -9.20 14.64 3.92
N PHE A 26 -8.45 14.71 2.83
CA PHE A 26 -7.20 13.95 2.63
C PHE A 26 -6.02 14.51 3.46
N PRO A 27 -5.11 13.65 3.97
CA PRO A 27 -5.21 12.18 4.03
C PRO A 27 -6.17 11.70 5.11
N GLY A 28 -6.59 10.43 5.00
CA GLY A 28 -7.52 9.80 5.93
C GLY A 28 -7.09 9.92 7.39
N GLY A 29 -7.99 10.34 8.26
CA GLY A 29 -7.69 10.62 9.67
C GLY A 29 -7.15 9.41 10.44
N SER A 30 -7.69 8.21 10.17
CA SER A 30 -7.25 6.96 10.78
C SER A 30 -5.80 6.55 10.47
N MET A 31 -5.21 7.11 9.42
CA MET A 31 -3.84 6.80 9.00
C MET A 31 -2.80 7.82 9.43
N THR A 32 -3.25 8.92 10.04
CA THR A 32 -2.40 10.01 10.50
C THR A 32 -2.46 10.08 12.00
N GLY A 33 -3.56 10.60 12.54
CA GLY A 33 -3.79 10.83 13.97
C GLY A 33 -4.40 12.20 14.23
N ALA A 34 -4.43 12.60 15.49
CA ALA A 34 -4.97 13.88 15.92
C ALA A 34 -4.01 14.59 16.90
N PRO A 35 -3.73 15.90 16.72
CA PRO A 35 -4.11 16.76 15.60
C PRO A 35 -3.36 16.44 14.29
N LYS A 36 -4.10 16.33 13.15
CA LYS A 36 -3.59 15.81 11.86
C LYS A 36 -2.26 16.40 11.40
N ILE A 37 -2.15 17.74 11.36
CA ILE A 37 -0.93 18.42 10.89
C ILE A 37 0.27 18.08 11.78
N ARG A 38 0.08 18.07 13.10
CA ARG A 38 1.16 17.75 14.05
C ARG A 38 1.58 16.29 13.93
N THR A 39 0.63 15.37 13.82
CA THR A 39 0.95 13.95 13.68
C THR A 39 1.66 13.67 12.35
N MET A 40 1.23 14.29 11.25
CA MET A 40 1.93 14.14 9.96
C MET A 40 3.38 14.63 10.02
N ALA A 41 3.66 15.74 10.71
CA ALA A 41 5.05 16.20 10.89
C ALA A 41 5.90 15.19 11.69
N LEU A 42 5.33 14.61 12.76
CA LEU A 42 6.03 13.56 13.53
C LEU A 42 6.28 12.30 12.70
N LEU A 43 5.33 11.91 11.85
CA LEU A 43 5.49 10.76 10.96
C LEU A 43 6.58 11.00 9.92
N ASP A 44 6.65 12.21 9.36
CA ASP A 44 7.69 12.59 8.39
C ASP A 44 9.09 12.54 9.02
N ASP A 45 9.23 12.94 10.29
CA ASP A 45 10.48 12.87 11.04
C ASP A 45 10.88 11.43 11.42
N LEU A 46 9.90 10.58 11.75
CA LEU A 46 10.14 9.22 12.26
C LEU A 46 10.29 8.16 11.16
N GLU A 47 9.66 8.36 10.01
CA GLU A 47 9.68 7.38 8.92
C GLU A 47 10.92 7.52 8.03
N ARG A 48 11.39 6.41 7.47
CA ARG A 48 12.61 6.38 6.65
C ARG A 48 12.46 7.07 5.28
N GLY A 49 11.26 7.51 4.94
CA GLY A 49 10.94 8.11 3.66
C GLY A 49 9.44 8.11 3.39
N PRO A 50 9.02 8.59 2.21
CA PRO A 50 7.61 8.76 1.90
C PRO A 50 6.87 7.41 1.83
N ARG A 51 5.65 7.38 2.37
CA ARG A 51 4.77 6.20 2.36
C ARG A 51 4.34 5.74 0.96
N GLY A 52 4.52 6.58 -0.06
CA GLY A 52 4.07 6.32 -1.42
C GLY A 52 2.55 6.19 -1.47
N VAL A 53 2.04 5.10 -2.04
CA VAL A 53 0.59 4.86 -2.10
C VAL A 53 0.00 4.40 -0.77
N TYR A 54 0.80 3.88 0.17
CA TYR A 54 0.32 3.46 1.48
C TYR A 54 -0.23 4.66 2.24
N SER A 55 -1.40 4.50 2.89
CA SER A 55 -2.19 5.57 3.52
C SER A 55 -2.77 6.63 2.57
N GLY A 56 -2.59 6.47 1.26
CA GLY A 56 -3.24 7.28 0.22
C GLY A 56 -4.68 6.85 -0.04
N SER A 57 -5.19 7.20 -1.22
CA SER A 57 -6.55 6.84 -1.64
C SER A 57 -6.57 6.24 -3.05
N LEU A 58 -7.42 5.23 -3.24
CA LEU A 58 -7.68 4.60 -4.53
C LEU A 58 -9.19 4.54 -4.77
N GLY A 59 -9.64 4.93 -5.96
CA GLY A 59 -11.04 4.90 -6.30
C GLY A 59 -11.35 5.67 -7.57
N PHE A 60 -12.58 6.17 -7.69
CA PHE A 60 -13.08 6.84 -8.89
C PHE A 60 -13.76 8.18 -8.56
N ILE A 61 -13.72 9.07 -9.54
CA ILE A 61 -14.47 10.34 -9.57
C ILE A 61 -15.33 10.31 -10.82
N GLY A 62 -16.64 10.44 -10.65
CA GLY A 62 -17.61 10.48 -11.74
C GLY A 62 -17.81 11.90 -12.27
N PHE A 63 -18.29 12.01 -13.52
CA PHE A 63 -18.62 13.28 -14.16
C PHE A 63 -19.80 14.02 -13.50
N ASN A 64 -20.57 13.33 -12.66
CA ASN A 64 -21.70 13.86 -11.90
C ASN A 64 -21.28 14.38 -10.50
N SER A 65 -20.01 14.75 -10.31
CA SER A 65 -19.45 15.20 -9.03
C SER A 65 -19.57 14.18 -7.87
N THR A 66 -19.78 12.91 -8.19
CA THR A 66 -19.70 11.82 -7.19
C THR A 66 -18.27 11.28 -7.15
N PHE A 67 -17.84 10.82 -5.98
CA PHE A 67 -16.57 10.12 -5.84
C PHE A 67 -16.70 8.99 -4.83
N HIS A 68 -15.92 7.95 -5.04
CA HIS A 68 -15.78 6.86 -4.08
C HIS A 68 -14.31 6.53 -3.96
N LEU A 69 -13.75 6.74 -2.76
CA LEU A 69 -12.34 6.56 -2.47
C LEU A 69 -12.19 5.60 -1.30
N ASN A 70 -11.34 4.60 -1.45
CA ASN A 70 -10.90 3.74 -0.35
C ASN A 70 -9.52 4.22 0.14
N ILE A 71 -9.22 4.00 1.41
CA ILE A 71 -7.88 4.20 1.96
C ILE A 71 -7.01 3.02 1.52
N VAL A 72 -5.83 3.31 1.01
CA VAL A 72 -4.86 2.29 0.58
C VAL A 72 -4.17 1.69 1.82
N ILE A 73 -4.84 0.68 2.37
CA ILE A 73 -4.34 -0.21 3.42
C ILE A 73 -4.55 -1.66 2.98
N ARG A 74 -3.78 -2.56 3.58
CA ARG A 74 -3.78 -3.97 3.18
C ARG A 74 -3.57 -4.12 1.66
N THR A 75 -2.56 -3.44 1.13
CA THR A 75 -2.20 -3.47 -0.29
C THR A 75 -0.72 -3.81 -0.45
N ALA A 76 -0.40 -4.72 -1.38
CA ALA A 76 0.96 -4.98 -1.82
C ALA A 76 1.27 -4.15 -3.07
N VAL A 77 2.42 -3.49 -3.09
CA VAL A 77 2.90 -2.70 -4.23
C VAL A 77 4.07 -3.44 -4.84
N ILE A 78 3.92 -3.85 -6.11
CA ILE A 78 4.92 -4.61 -6.85
C ILE A 78 5.56 -3.68 -7.88
N LYS A 79 6.88 -3.50 -7.80
CA LYS A 79 7.67 -2.77 -8.78
C LYS A 79 8.52 -3.79 -9.55
N SER A 80 8.26 -3.90 -10.86
CA SER A 80 9.09 -4.73 -11.74
C SER A 80 10.34 -3.95 -12.15
N HIS A 81 11.51 -4.56 -12.01
CA HIS A 81 12.69 -4.09 -12.72
C HIS A 81 12.63 -4.68 -14.13
N ALA A 82 12.01 -3.97 -15.07
CA ALA A 82 12.32 -4.19 -16.47
C ALA A 82 13.83 -3.98 -16.61
N SER A 83 14.56 -4.99 -17.10
CA SER A 83 16.01 -4.91 -17.32
C SER A 83 16.33 -3.59 -18.03
N ALA A 84 16.84 -2.62 -17.28
CA ALA A 84 17.33 -1.38 -17.83
C ALA A 84 18.59 -1.74 -18.61
N SER A 85 18.39 -2.00 -19.90
CA SER A 85 19.44 -1.83 -20.90
C SER A 85 19.72 -0.33 -21.03
N ALA A 86 20.47 0.22 -20.06
CA ALA A 86 21.21 1.47 -20.21
C ALA A 86 22.04 1.78 -18.95
N GLY A 87 23.34 1.49 -19.01
CA GLY A 87 24.35 2.37 -18.41
C GLY A 87 24.87 2.08 -17.00
N SER A 88 25.65 1.01 -16.84
CA SER A 88 26.98 1.08 -16.18
C SER A 88 27.74 -0.22 -16.41
N PRO A 89 28.85 -0.23 -17.17
CA PRO A 89 29.64 -1.42 -17.39
C PRO A 89 30.68 -1.53 -16.29
N SER A 90 30.46 -2.42 -15.33
CA SER A 90 31.59 -2.95 -14.57
C SER A 90 31.34 -4.41 -14.20
N SER A 91 32.14 -5.27 -14.82
CA SER A 91 32.55 -6.57 -14.32
C SER A 91 31.56 -7.73 -14.48
N SER A 92 31.63 -8.31 -15.68
CA SER A 92 31.82 -9.75 -15.88
C SER A 92 31.13 -10.68 -14.87
N LYS A 93 29.84 -10.92 -15.05
CA LYS A 93 29.19 -12.19 -14.70
C LYS A 93 28.05 -12.42 -15.69
N LYS A 94 27.98 -13.64 -16.20
CA LYS A 94 26.93 -14.15 -17.09
C LYS A 94 25.59 -13.98 -16.35
N GLU A 95 24.88 -12.88 -16.62
CA GLU A 95 23.61 -12.56 -15.97
C GLU A 95 22.54 -13.53 -16.45
N GLU A 96 22.25 -14.52 -15.61
CA GLU A 96 20.96 -15.18 -15.59
C GLU A 96 19.90 -14.08 -15.47
N LYS A 97 19.05 -13.90 -16.51
CA LYS A 97 17.95 -12.93 -16.53
C LYS A 97 16.89 -13.33 -15.50
N ASN A 98 17.22 -13.21 -14.22
CA ASN A 98 16.28 -13.37 -13.13
C ASN A 98 15.41 -12.12 -13.10
N ASN A 99 14.16 -12.28 -13.51
CA ASN A 99 13.13 -11.25 -13.42
C ASN A 99 12.82 -10.98 -11.94
N THR A 100 13.64 -10.14 -11.31
CA THR A 100 13.44 -9.75 -9.91
C THR A 100 12.44 -8.60 -9.85
N CYS A 101 11.49 -8.69 -8.93
CA CYS A 101 10.58 -7.60 -8.62
C CYS A 101 10.67 -7.26 -7.14
N HIS A 102 10.48 -5.98 -6.84
CA HIS A 102 10.48 -5.47 -5.48
C HIS A 102 9.03 -5.36 -5.00
N VAL A 103 8.69 -6.03 -3.90
CA VAL A 103 7.36 -5.97 -3.29
C VAL A 103 7.43 -5.25 -1.96
N SER A 104 6.60 -4.23 -1.77
CA SER A 104 6.44 -3.52 -0.50
C SER A 104 5.01 -3.62 0.02
N ILE A 105 4.86 -3.88 1.32
CA ILE A 105 3.57 -3.92 2.03
C ILE A 105 3.66 -2.91 3.19
N GLY A 106 2.81 -1.88 3.16
CA GLY A 106 2.68 -0.94 4.26
C GLY A 106 1.73 -1.46 5.34
N ALA A 107 2.14 -1.37 6.60
CA ALA A 107 1.33 -1.72 7.76
C ALA A 107 1.70 -0.82 8.96
N GLY A 108 0.74 -0.59 9.85
CA GLY A 108 0.89 0.29 11.01
C GLY A 108 -0.28 0.17 11.98
N GLY A 109 -0.16 0.87 13.10
CA GLY A 109 -1.13 0.94 14.19
C GLY A 109 -1.34 2.37 14.67
N ALA A 110 -2.37 2.58 15.48
CA ALA A 110 -2.64 3.87 16.09
C ALA A 110 -2.03 3.86 17.49
N ILE A 111 -1.13 4.80 17.77
CA ILE A 111 -0.47 4.91 19.07
C ILE A 111 -1.23 5.92 19.94
N VAL A 112 -1.62 5.47 21.13
CA VAL A 112 -2.20 6.31 22.18
C VAL A 112 -1.33 6.25 23.45
N VAL A 113 -1.65 7.09 24.44
CA VAL A 113 -0.89 7.15 25.70
C VAL A 113 -0.89 5.83 26.48
N GLN A 114 -1.86 4.94 26.22
CA GLN A 114 -1.99 3.63 26.84
C GLN A 114 -1.48 2.49 25.95
N SER A 115 -0.91 2.79 24.79
CA SER A 115 -0.38 1.76 23.89
C SER A 115 0.84 1.07 24.48
N ASP A 116 0.90 -0.24 24.27
CA ASP A 116 2.04 -1.09 24.59
C ASP A 116 2.91 -1.30 23.33
N PRO A 117 4.21 -0.95 23.34
CA PRO A 117 5.03 -1.01 22.13
C PRO A 117 5.07 -2.39 21.48
N GLU A 118 5.20 -3.45 22.28
CA GLU A 118 5.23 -4.83 21.81
C GLU A 118 3.88 -5.24 21.20
N GLY A 119 2.77 -4.95 21.88
CA GLY A 119 1.43 -5.23 21.37
C GLY A 119 1.11 -4.53 20.05
N GLU A 120 1.49 -3.25 19.92
CA GLU A 120 1.29 -2.48 18.67
C GLU A 120 2.12 -3.04 17.51
N PHE A 121 3.34 -3.51 17.80
CA PHE A 121 4.18 -4.16 16.80
C PHE A 121 3.59 -5.51 16.36
N GLU A 122 3.09 -6.31 17.29
CA GLU A 122 2.39 -7.57 16.98
C GLU A 122 1.14 -7.33 16.13
N GLU A 123 0.36 -6.29 16.46
CA GLU A 123 -0.82 -5.90 15.67
C GLU A 123 -0.43 -5.47 14.25
N MET A 124 0.63 -4.67 14.10
CA MET A 124 1.17 -4.29 12.79
C MET A 124 1.53 -5.51 11.95
N LEU A 125 2.24 -6.49 12.54
CA LEU A 125 2.59 -7.73 11.86
C LEU A 125 1.35 -8.56 11.50
N LEU A 126 0.36 -8.62 12.39
CA LEU A 126 -0.91 -9.32 12.17
C LEU A 126 -1.64 -8.74 10.95
N LYS A 127 -1.71 -7.40 10.83
CA LYS A 127 -2.30 -6.70 9.68
C LYS A 127 -1.57 -7.00 8.36
N ALA A 128 -0.25 -7.13 8.39
CA ALA A 128 0.57 -7.45 7.21
C ALA A 128 0.50 -8.94 6.80
N ARG A 129 0.22 -9.83 7.76
CA ARG A 129 0.37 -11.29 7.62
C ARG A 129 -0.41 -11.87 6.44
N ALA A 130 -1.65 -11.42 6.23
CA ALA A 130 -2.49 -11.94 5.15
C ALA A 130 -1.88 -11.69 3.77
N LEU A 131 -1.38 -10.47 3.52
CA LEU A 131 -0.76 -10.12 2.25
C LEU A 131 0.59 -10.79 2.07
N LYS A 132 1.39 -10.86 3.14
CA LYS A 132 2.68 -11.57 3.08
C LYS A 132 2.49 -13.00 2.61
N ARG A 133 1.48 -13.71 3.13
CA ARG A 133 1.13 -15.07 2.69
C ARG A 133 0.63 -15.09 1.24
N ALA A 134 -0.30 -14.20 0.89
CA ALA A 134 -0.86 -14.16 -0.46
C ALA A 134 0.23 -13.92 -1.52
N VAL A 135 1.18 -13.02 -1.24
CA VAL A 135 2.33 -12.75 -2.10
C VAL A 135 3.24 -13.97 -2.21
N ALA A 136 3.53 -14.66 -1.10
CA ALA A 136 4.38 -15.86 -1.12
C ALA A 136 3.79 -16.97 -2.00
N VAL A 137 2.50 -17.29 -1.82
CA VAL A 137 1.78 -18.28 -2.62
C VAL A 137 1.78 -17.89 -4.10
N ALA A 138 1.48 -16.63 -4.43
CA ALA A 138 1.48 -16.16 -5.81
C ALA A 138 2.85 -16.32 -6.50
N PHE A 139 3.96 -16.14 -5.77
CA PHE A 139 5.29 -16.37 -6.32
C PHE A 139 5.63 -17.85 -6.48
N GLU A 140 5.19 -18.71 -5.57
CA GLU A 140 5.34 -20.16 -5.68
C GLU A 140 4.61 -20.68 -6.93
N ASP A 141 3.32 -20.33 -7.08
CA ASP A 141 2.49 -20.69 -8.24
C ASP A 141 3.12 -20.23 -9.56
N THR A 142 3.63 -19.00 -9.59
CA THR A 142 4.29 -18.45 -10.79
C THR A 142 5.55 -19.24 -11.14
N ARG A 143 6.34 -19.70 -10.15
CA ARG A 143 7.56 -20.49 -10.41
C ARG A 143 7.24 -21.88 -10.93
N GLU A 144 6.20 -22.54 -10.38
CA GLU A 144 5.76 -23.85 -10.85
C GLU A 144 5.25 -23.79 -12.29
N GLU A 145 4.43 -22.80 -12.62
CA GLU A 145 3.93 -22.61 -13.99
C GLU A 145 5.06 -22.35 -14.99
N GLN A 146 6.09 -21.56 -14.61
CA GLN A 146 7.27 -21.35 -15.47
C GLN A 146 8.09 -22.63 -15.66
N LYS A 147 8.19 -23.48 -14.64
CA LYS A 147 8.89 -24.77 -14.72
C LYS A 147 8.15 -25.72 -15.68
N ARG A 148 6.83 -25.86 -15.51
CA ARG A 148 5.97 -26.67 -16.40
C ARG A 148 6.06 -26.21 -17.85
N ARG A 149 6.00 -24.90 -18.11
CA ARG A 149 6.14 -24.34 -19.47
C ARG A 149 7.51 -24.61 -20.09
N LYS A 150 8.59 -24.63 -19.30
CA LYS A 150 9.93 -24.98 -19.77
C LYS A 150 10.03 -26.46 -20.15
N GLU A 151 9.49 -27.34 -19.30
CA GLU A 151 9.41 -28.78 -19.53
C GLU A 151 8.58 -29.10 -20.79
N GLU A 152 7.43 -28.45 -20.97
CA GLU A 152 6.56 -28.59 -22.15
C GLU A 152 7.19 -28.02 -23.43
N SER A 153 8.05 -27.00 -23.32
CA SER A 153 8.75 -26.38 -24.47
C SER A 153 9.95 -27.19 -24.98
N GLY A 154 10.27 -28.35 -24.37
CA GLY A 154 11.36 -29.22 -24.81
C GLY A 154 12.76 -28.63 -24.63
N ILE A 155 12.91 -27.60 -23.79
CA ILE A 155 14.23 -27.04 -23.42
C ILE A 155 14.77 -27.84 -22.23
N ILE A 156 15.26 -29.05 -22.50
CA ILE A 156 16.23 -29.78 -21.65
C ILE A 156 17.39 -30.18 -22.54
#